data_AF-A0A0G2EHP5-F1
#
_entry.id   AF-A0A0G2EHP5-F1
#
_cell.length_a   1.000
_cell.length_b   1.000
_cell.length_c   1.000
_cell.angle_alpha   90.00
_cell.angle_beta   90.00
_cell.angle_gamma   90.00
#
_symmetry.space_group_name_H-M   'P 1'
#
loop_
_entity.id
_entity.type
_entity.pdbx_description
1 polymer ?
#
loop_
_entity_poly.entity_id
_entity_poly.type
_entity_poly.pdbx_seq_one_letter_code
_entity_poly.pdbx_strand_id
1 'polypeptide(L)'
;MAAVLPLAEIPAVSLLYKLKKLAPPTSAAPVRPDQTLNNKISIIRHDLTKLDVDAIVNAANTSLLGGGGVDGAIHRAAGRGLLEECRALNGCKTGEAKITKGHNLPARHVIHTVGPVYSNASKSEPLLRGCYKTSLQLAVENGCKSIAFSAISTGVYGYPSGAAAEAALSEVRDFLIEEQGKKLDRVIFCQFESKDVNAYEKSIPKYFPPTEADLSSYGGSTESQSESLAAALPDPPTTEPLEPGQPMAKKLKVETNTKDDIDEDWEKVAKVDELETERDDITGATSEEAPLDETKATTAKGEVENMLAKDW
;
A
#
# COMPACT_ATOMS: atom_id res chain seq x y z
N MET A 1 -1.03 -26.30 -5.48
CA MET A 1 -1.04 -25.15 -4.54
C MET A 1 0.40 -24.72 -4.37
N ALA A 2 0.75 -23.47 -4.67
CA ALA A 2 2.10 -22.95 -4.43
C ALA A 2 2.44 -23.02 -2.93
N ALA A 3 3.68 -23.38 -2.60
CA ALA A 3 4.16 -23.48 -1.23
C ALA A 3 4.25 -22.10 -0.56
N VAL A 4 4.20 -22.08 0.77
CA VAL A 4 4.51 -20.88 1.57
C VAL A 4 5.99 -20.55 1.39
N LEU A 5 6.32 -19.28 1.19
CA LEU A 5 7.67 -18.79 1.00
C LEU A 5 8.14 -18.06 2.27
N PRO A 6 9.11 -18.62 3.03
CA PRO A 6 9.62 -18.00 4.24
C PRO A 6 10.49 -16.77 3.93
N LEU A 7 10.48 -15.78 4.84
CA LEU A 7 11.28 -14.56 4.75
C LEU A 7 12.77 -14.82 4.45
N ALA A 8 13.34 -15.88 5.01
CA ALA A 8 14.75 -16.24 4.83
C ALA A 8 15.12 -16.60 3.38
N GLU A 9 14.16 -17.04 2.58
CA GLU A 9 14.35 -17.41 1.17
C GLU A 9 14.15 -16.23 0.22
N ILE A 10 13.69 -15.07 0.73
CA ILE A 10 13.52 -13.86 -0.08
C ILE A 10 14.86 -13.10 -0.11
N PRO A 11 15.50 -12.95 -1.29
CA PRO A 11 16.79 -12.28 -1.38
C PRO A 11 16.68 -10.78 -1.08
N ALA A 12 17.65 -10.24 -0.35
CA ALA A 12 17.81 -8.80 -0.23
C ALA A 12 18.46 -8.21 -1.49
N VAL A 13 18.27 -6.92 -1.73
CA VAL A 13 18.85 -6.18 -2.86
C VAL A 13 20.37 -6.27 -2.86
N SER A 14 21.02 -6.26 -1.69
CA SER A 14 22.46 -6.50 -1.58
C SER A 14 22.91 -7.83 -2.19
N LEU A 15 22.16 -8.91 -1.97
CA LEU A 15 22.44 -10.21 -2.59
C LEU A 15 22.16 -10.17 -4.10
N LEU A 16 21.09 -9.50 -4.53
CA LEU A 16 20.78 -9.36 -5.95
C LEU A 16 21.87 -8.60 -6.73
N TYR A 17 22.48 -7.58 -6.13
CA TYR A 17 23.67 -6.92 -6.71
C TYR A 17 24.86 -7.86 -6.81
N LYS A 18 25.18 -8.60 -5.73
CA LYS A 18 26.28 -9.57 -5.71
C LYS A 18 26.12 -10.65 -6.78
N LEU A 19 24.89 -11.13 -6.98
CA LEU A 19 24.55 -12.12 -8.00
C LEU A 19 24.38 -11.51 -9.41
N LYS A 20 24.61 -10.20 -9.58
CA LYS A 20 24.42 -9.44 -10.83
C LYS A 20 23.01 -9.59 -11.42
N LYS A 21 22.02 -9.83 -10.56
CA LYS A 21 20.58 -9.87 -10.90
C LYS A 21 19.96 -8.48 -10.90
N LEU A 22 20.56 -7.54 -10.17
CA LEU A 22 20.29 -6.11 -10.31
C LEU A 22 21.52 -5.41 -10.87
N ALA A 23 21.32 -4.54 -11.86
CA ALA A 23 22.37 -3.72 -12.42
C ALA A 23 22.59 -2.46 -11.55
N PRO A 24 23.84 -1.97 -11.42
CA PRO A 24 24.11 -0.65 -10.85
C PRO A 24 23.40 0.46 -11.65
N PRO A 25 23.16 1.65 -11.05
CA PRO A 25 22.55 2.76 -11.77
C PRO A 25 23.46 3.23 -12.92
N THR A 26 22.86 3.57 -14.07
CA THR A 26 23.60 4.03 -15.27
C THR A 26 24.14 5.45 -15.15
N SER A 27 23.64 6.22 -14.18
CA SER A 27 24.10 7.55 -13.81
C SER A 27 24.35 7.62 -12.31
N ALA A 28 25.01 8.69 -11.85
CA ALA A 28 25.15 8.93 -10.41
C ALA A 28 23.78 8.89 -9.73
N ALA A 29 23.64 8.06 -8.69
CA ALA A 29 22.42 7.96 -7.92
C ALA A 29 22.19 9.25 -7.12
N PRO A 30 20.93 9.70 -6.94
CA PRO A 30 20.60 10.89 -6.17
C PRO A 30 20.91 10.76 -4.67
N VAL A 31 21.17 9.54 -4.19
CA VAL A 31 21.38 9.23 -2.77
C VAL A 31 22.68 8.46 -2.55
N ARG A 32 23.21 8.53 -1.32
CA ARG A 32 24.42 7.79 -0.94
C ARG A 32 24.13 6.29 -0.78
N PRO A 33 25.02 5.39 -1.25
CA PRO A 33 24.95 3.96 -0.96
C PRO A 33 24.98 3.67 0.54
N ASP A 34 24.18 2.69 0.98
CA ASP A 34 24.11 2.25 2.38
C ASP A 34 23.84 0.74 2.44
N GLN A 35 24.81 -0.01 2.97
CA GLN A 35 24.73 -1.47 3.04
C GLN A 35 23.59 -1.95 3.95
N THR A 36 23.33 -1.22 5.03
CA THR A 36 22.28 -1.57 5.99
C THR A 36 20.92 -1.47 5.32
N LEU A 37 20.69 -0.41 4.54
CA LEU A 37 19.46 -0.25 3.77
C LEU A 37 19.35 -1.32 2.67
N ASN A 38 20.43 -1.59 1.93
CA ASN A 38 20.41 -2.59 0.85
C ASN A 38 20.12 -4.02 1.38
N ASN A 39 20.47 -4.31 2.64
CA ASN A 39 20.13 -5.58 3.30
C ASN A 39 18.66 -5.65 3.77
N LYS A 40 17.98 -4.51 3.90
CA LYS A 40 16.58 -4.42 4.34
C LYS A 40 15.57 -4.40 3.19
N ILE A 41 15.99 -4.16 1.95
CA ILE A 41 15.09 -4.13 0.80
C ILE A 41 15.12 -5.46 0.07
N SER A 42 13.95 -5.93 -0.34
CA SER A 42 13.79 -7.07 -1.25
C SER A 42 12.84 -6.72 -2.40
N ILE A 43 13.08 -7.31 -3.56
CA ILE A 43 12.16 -7.32 -4.70
C ILE A 43 11.99 -8.78 -5.13
N ILE A 44 10.75 -9.19 -5.32
CA ILE A 44 10.42 -10.55 -5.75
C ILE A 44 9.17 -10.53 -6.63
N ARG A 45 9.12 -11.41 -7.62
CA ARG A 45 7.89 -11.72 -8.35
C ARG A 45 7.24 -12.95 -7.74
N HIS A 46 6.16 -12.78 -6.97
CA HIS A 46 5.51 -13.90 -6.27
C HIS A 46 4.03 -13.62 -5.94
N ASP A 47 3.30 -14.67 -5.53
CA ASP A 47 1.99 -14.52 -4.91
C ASP A 47 2.15 -13.99 -3.48
N LEU A 48 1.72 -12.75 -3.25
CA LEU A 48 1.81 -12.08 -1.96
C LEU A 48 1.16 -12.88 -0.82
N THR A 49 0.11 -13.66 -1.12
CA THR A 49 -0.62 -14.45 -0.11
C THR A 49 0.16 -15.66 0.42
N LYS A 50 1.33 -15.94 -0.17
CA LYS A 50 2.21 -17.06 0.21
C LYS A 50 3.41 -16.63 1.03
N LEU A 51 3.62 -15.34 1.26
CA LEU A 51 4.78 -14.87 2.02
C LEU A 51 4.55 -15.06 3.52
N ASP A 52 5.46 -15.77 4.19
CA ASP A 52 5.52 -15.87 5.65
C ASP A 52 6.37 -14.71 6.20
N VAL A 53 5.66 -13.63 6.52
CA VAL A 53 6.17 -12.33 6.98
C VAL A 53 5.23 -11.73 8.03
N ASP A 54 5.63 -10.71 8.79
CA ASP A 54 4.76 -10.17 9.84
C ASP A 54 3.53 -9.44 9.27
N ALA A 55 3.67 -8.70 8.18
CA ALA A 55 2.57 -8.00 7.53
C ALA A 55 2.67 -8.06 6.00
N ILE A 56 1.54 -8.28 5.34
CA ILE A 56 1.38 -7.96 3.91
C ILE A 56 0.49 -6.73 3.73
N VAL A 57 0.74 -5.95 2.68
CA VAL A 57 -0.01 -4.74 2.37
C VAL A 57 -0.92 -4.99 1.18
N ASN A 58 -2.22 -4.89 1.45
CA ASN A 58 -3.30 -5.03 0.49
C ASN A 58 -3.59 -3.68 -0.20
N ALA A 59 -3.59 -3.67 -1.52
CA ALA A 59 -4.12 -2.57 -2.33
C ALA A 59 -5.65 -2.69 -2.40
N ALA A 60 -6.33 -2.12 -1.41
CA ALA A 60 -7.77 -2.20 -1.22
C ALA A 60 -8.51 -1.02 -1.87
N ASN A 61 -9.84 -1.09 -1.88
CA ASN A 61 -10.73 0.04 -2.14
C ASN A 61 -11.28 0.64 -0.84
N THR A 62 -11.94 1.80 -0.92
CA THR A 62 -12.44 2.56 0.24
C THR A 62 -13.36 1.79 1.18
N SER A 63 -14.05 0.75 0.70
CA SER A 63 -14.92 -0.07 1.56
C SER A 63 -14.17 -1.03 2.47
N LEU A 64 -12.95 -1.45 2.09
CA LEU A 64 -12.18 -2.56 2.69
C LEU A 64 -12.88 -3.94 2.64
N LEU A 65 -13.96 -4.10 1.88
CA LEU A 65 -14.77 -5.33 1.86
C LEU A 65 -14.35 -6.31 0.75
N GLY A 66 -13.13 -6.18 0.25
CA GLY A 66 -12.58 -6.98 -0.84
C GLY A 66 -12.92 -6.42 -2.23
N GLY A 67 -12.51 -7.16 -3.25
CA GLY A 67 -12.65 -6.79 -4.66
C GLY A 67 -12.00 -7.82 -5.58
N GLY A 68 -11.57 -7.37 -6.77
CA GLY A 68 -10.76 -8.15 -7.70
C GLY A 68 -9.26 -8.10 -7.39
N GLY A 69 -8.44 -8.64 -8.29
CA GLY A 69 -6.97 -8.52 -8.20
C GLY A 69 -6.36 -9.08 -6.90
N VAL A 70 -5.35 -8.37 -6.37
CA VAL A 70 -4.65 -8.78 -5.15
C VAL A 70 -5.56 -8.73 -3.91
N ASP A 71 -6.50 -7.79 -3.85
CA ASP A 71 -7.47 -7.65 -2.76
C ASP A 71 -8.35 -8.90 -2.66
N GLY A 72 -8.94 -9.31 -3.79
CA GLY A 72 -9.68 -10.55 -3.88
C GLY A 72 -8.85 -11.79 -3.55
N ALA A 73 -7.59 -11.85 -3.98
CA ALA A 73 -6.69 -12.96 -3.67
C ALA A 73 -6.42 -13.06 -2.16
N ILE A 74 -6.16 -11.93 -1.49
CA ILE A 74 -5.94 -11.85 -0.04
C ILE A 74 -7.19 -12.28 0.72
N HIS A 75 -8.37 -11.76 0.38
CA HIS A 75 -9.63 -12.15 1.03
C HIS A 75 -9.94 -13.65 0.88
N ARG A 76 -9.71 -14.22 -0.32
CA ARG A 76 -9.90 -15.67 -0.55
C ARG A 76 -8.93 -16.50 0.28
N ALA A 77 -7.66 -16.09 0.36
CA ALA A 77 -6.62 -16.83 1.09
C ALA A 77 -6.77 -16.70 2.61
N ALA A 78 -7.10 -15.52 3.13
CA ALA A 78 -7.30 -15.25 4.55
C ALA A 78 -8.59 -15.89 5.11
N GLY A 79 -9.59 -16.08 4.26
CA GLY A 79 -10.90 -16.62 4.64
C GLY A 79 -11.87 -15.58 5.19
N ARG A 80 -13.07 -16.03 5.57
CA ARG A 80 -14.21 -15.15 5.93
C ARG A 80 -13.94 -14.25 7.14
N GLY A 81 -13.09 -14.69 8.07
CA GLY A 81 -12.74 -13.90 9.26
C GLY A 81 -12.13 -12.54 8.93
N LEU A 82 -11.39 -12.42 7.83
CA LEU A 82 -10.83 -11.14 7.38
C LEU A 82 -11.93 -10.15 7.00
N LEU A 83 -12.93 -10.60 6.25
CA LEU A 83 -14.06 -9.74 5.86
C LEU A 83 -14.88 -9.28 7.08
N GLU A 84 -15.05 -10.15 8.07
CA GLU A 84 -15.74 -9.82 9.32
C GLU A 84 -15.01 -8.75 10.11
N GLU A 85 -13.68 -8.84 10.22
CA GLU A 85 -12.84 -7.82 10.86
C GLU A 85 -12.86 -6.50 10.08
N CYS A 86 -12.76 -6.54 8.74
CA CYS A 86 -12.84 -5.34 7.90
C CYS A 86 -14.14 -4.55 8.06
N ARG A 87 -15.28 -5.23 8.29
CA ARG A 87 -16.57 -4.56 8.53
C ARG A 87 -16.55 -3.66 9.77
N ALA A 88 -15.75 -4.01 10.78
CA ALA A 88 -15.61 -3.20 11.99
C ALA A 88 -14.73 -1.96 11.79
N LEU A 89 -13.99 -1.87 10.67
CA LEU A 89 -13.07 -0.77 10.40
C LEU A 89 -13.74 0.47 9.81
N ASN A 90 -14.98 0.37 9.30
CA ASN A 90 -15.71 1.48 8.66
C ASN A 90 -14.94 2.13 7.48
N GLY A 91 -14.45 1.31 6.55
CA GLY A 91 -13.74 1.75 5.34
C GLY A 91 -12.36 2.36 5.59
N CYS A 92 -11.74 2.95 4.58
CA CYS A 92 -10.45 3.65 4.67
C CYS A 92 -10.38 4.77 3.62
N LYS A 93 -9.79 5.91 3.99
CA LYS A 93 -9.59 7.02 3.06
C LYS A 93 -8.41 6.73 2.13
N THR A 94 -8.45 7.33 0.94
CA THR A 94 -7.34 7.29 -0.01
C THR A 94 -6.08 7.91 0.61
N GLY A 95 -4.95 7.22 0.49
CA GLY A 95 -3.68 7.61 1.09
C GLY A 95 -3.49 7.20 2.54
N GLU A 96 -4.48 6.56 3.16
CA GLU A 96 -4.40 6.03 4.53
C GLU A 96 -4.33 4.49 4.53
N ALA A 97 -4.10 3.90 5.70
CA ALA A 97 -4.10 2.46 5.89
C ALA A 97 -4.74 2.05 7.22
N LYS A 98 -5.24 0.81 7.30
CA LYS A 98 -5.76 0.17 8.51
C LYS A 98 -5.24 -1.26 8.61
N ILE A 99 -5.12 -1.79 9.82
CA ILE A 99 -4.56 -3.12 10.07
C ILE A 99 -5.60 -4.10 10.61
N THR A 100 -5.49 -5.35 10.19
CA THR A 100 -6.27 -6.51 10.65
C THR A 100 -5.33 -7.70 10.92
N LYS A 101 -5.86 -8.77 11.50
CA LYS A 101 -5.14 -10.05 11.57
C LYS A 101 -5.03 -10.71 10.19
N GLY A 102 -4.05 -11.59 10.02
CA GLY A 102 -3.84 -12.36 8.80
C GLY A 102 -4.82 -13.52 8.57
N HIS A 103 -5.53 -13.95 9.62
CA HIS A 103 -6.43 -15.11 9.61
C HIS A 103 -5.73 -16.38 9.09
N ASN A 104 -6.15 -16.93 7.94
CA ASN A 104 -5.56 -18.13 7.36
C ASN A 104 -4.28 -17.88 6.53
N LEU A 105 -3.85 -16.62 6.39
CA LEU A 105 -2.60 -16.30 5.71
C LEU A 105 -1.39 -16.76 6.55
N PRO A 106 -0.26 -17.09 5.90
CA PRO A 106 1.02 -17.22 6.61
C PRO A 106 1.42 -15.92 7.32
N ALA A 107 1.13 -14.77 6.68
CA ALA A 107 1.41 -13.48 7.26
C ALA A 107 0.54 -13.19 8.48
N ARG A 108 1.13 -12.58 9.52
CA ARG A 108 0.45 -12.36 10.81
C ARG A 108 -0.62 -11.27 10.76
N HIS A 109 -0.41 -10.25 9.93
CA HIS A 109 -1.31 -9.12 9.73
C HIS A 109 -1.53 -8.83 8.24
N VAL A 110 -2.69 -8.23 7.95
CA VAL A 110 -2.93 -7.54 6.68
C VAL A 110 -3.07 -6.05 6.97
N ILE A 111 -2.27 -5.24 6.29
CA ILE A 111 -2.42 -3.78 6.29
C ILE A 111 -3.14 -3.40 5.00
N HIS A 112 -4.37 -2.93 5.13
CA HIS A 112 -5.20 -2.51 4.02
C HIS A 112 -4.99 -1.02 3.77
N THR A 113 -4.54 -0.66 2.57
CA THR A 113 -4.36 0.74 2.18
C THR A 113 -5.10 1.03 0.89
N VAL A 114 -5.58 2.27 0.76
CA VAL A 114 -6.37 2.69 -0.40
C VAL A 114 -5.53 3.63 -1.24
N GLY A 115 -5.00 3.10 -2.35
CA GLY A 115 -4.24 3.88 -3.30
C GLY A 115 -5.13 4.84 -4.11
N PRO A 116 -4.57 5.93 -4.69
CA PRO A 116 -5.33 6.82 -5.55
C PRO A 116 -5.65 6.16 -6.89
N VAL A 117 -6.81 6.50 -7.46
CA VAL A 117 -7.03 6.41 -8.90
C VAL A 117 -6.16 7.47 -9.57
N TYR A 118 -5.29 7.05 -10.48
CA TYR A 118 -4.30 7.95 -11.06
C TYR A 118 -4.96 8.98 -11.97
N SER A 119 -4.69 10.25 -11.70
CA SER A 119 -5.10 11.38 -12.55
C SER A 119 -3.88 12.11 -13.11
N ASN A 120 -3.04 12.62 -12.22
CA ASN A 120 -1.73 13.18 -12.52
C ASN A 120 -0.80 13.04 -11.30
N ALA A 121 0.50 13.20 -11.52
CA ALA A 121 1.51 13.04 -10.49
C ALA A 121 1.29 13.99 -9.29
N SER A 122 1.03 15.28 -9.52
CA SER A 122 0.96 16.25 -8.41
C SER A 122 -0.19 15.99 -7.43
N LYS A 123 -1.30 15.41 -7.89
CA LYS A 123 -2.42 15.00 -7.02
C LYS A 123 -2.25 13.58 -6.47
N SER A 124 -1.77 12.65 -7.29
CA SER A 124 -1.78 11.21 -6.96
C SER A 124 -0.56 10.80 -6.14
N GLU A 125 0.60 11.39 -6.38
CA GLU A 125 1.84 11.00 -5.71
C GLU A 125 1.80 11.19 -4.18
N PRO A 126 1.30 12.32 -3.63
CA PRO A 126 1.21 12.47 -2.17
C PRO A 126 0.34 11.41 -1.51
N LEU A 127 -0.76 11.02 -2.17
CA LEU A 127 -1.67 9.97 -1.69
C LEU A 127 -1.01 8.59 -1.76
N LEU A 128 -0.32 8.28 -2.88
CA LEU A 128 0.41 7.02 -3.00
C LEU A 128 1.51 6.92 -1.92
N ARG A 129 2.30 7.98 -1.72
CA ARG A 129 3.31 8.03 -0.64
C ARG A 129 2.66 7.88 0.74
N GLY A 130 1.50 8.49 0.97
CA GLY A 130 0.70 8.29 2.19
C GLY A 130 0.37 6.83 2.48
N CYS A 131 0.06 6.03 1.45
CA CYS A 131 -0.22 4.60 1.58
C CYS A 131 1.00 3.85 2.15
N TYR A 132 2.18 4.07 1.58
CA TYR A 132 3.43 3.44 2.05
C TYR A 132 3.78 3.91 3.46
N LYS A 133 3.74 5.23 3.71
CA LYS A 133 4.07 5.83 5.00
C LYS A 133 3.21 5.26 6.13
N THR A 134 1.89 5.33 5.98
CA THR A 134 0.94 4.89 7.01
C THR A 134 1.03 3.37 7.22
N SER A 135 1.27 2.61 6.16
CA SER A 135 1.47 1.16 6.28
C SER A 135 2.74 0.80 7.05
N LEU A 136 3.85 1.49 6.79
CA LEU A 136 5.11 1.29 7.52
C LEU A 136 4.96 1.67 9.00
N GLN A 137 4.27 2.77 9.30
CA GLN A 137 3.97 3.19 10.67
C GLN A 137 3.16 2.13 11.41
N LEU A 138 2.05 1.66 10.83
CA LEU A 138 1.21 0.62 11.42
C LEU A 138 1.99 -0.68 11.68
N ALA A 139 2.85 -1.08 10.74
CA ALA A 139 3.69 -2.26 10.94
C ALA A 139 4.60 -2.09 12.17
N VAL A 140 5.29 -0.95 12.29
CA VAL A 140 6.16 -0.66 13.43
C VAL A 140 5.37 -0.60 14.74
N GLU A 141 4.21 0.06 14.75
CA GLU A 141 3.33 0.20 15.93
C GLU A 141 2.81 -1.16 16.42
N ASN A 142 2.60 -2.11 15.51
CA ASN A 142 2.15 -3.47 15.83
C ASN A 142 3.31 -4.47 16.00
N GLY A 143 4.54 -3.98 16.16
CA GLY A 143 5.71 -4.80 16.44
C GLY A 143 6.17 -5.70 15.28
N CYS A 144 5.73 -5.42 14.06
CA CYS A 144 6.18 -6.13 12.87
C CYS A 144 7.64 -5.79 12.57
N LYS A 145 8.40 -6.79 12.13
CA LYS A 145 9.79 -6.67 11.67
C LYS A 145 9.91 -6.79 10.17
N SER A 146 8.95 -7.44 9.52
CA SER A 146 8.90 -7.61 8.07
C SER A 146 7.56 -7.16 7.49
N ILE A 147 7.62 -6.46 6.36
CA ILE A 147 6.43 -5.97 5.65
C ILE A 147 6.59 -6.17 4.13
N ALA A 148 5.56 -6.69 3.47
CA ALA A 148 5.55 -6.92 2.03
C ALA A 148 4.44 -6.13 1.32
N PHE A 149 4.81 -5.34 0.32
CA PHE A 149 3.90 -4.51 -0.47
C PHE A 149 3.50 -5.19 -1.78
N SER A 150 2.20 -5.16 -2.07
CA SER A 150 1.69 -5.35 -3.43
C SER A 150 1.92 -4.10 -4.30
N ALA A 151 1.60 -4.20 -5.59
CA ALA A 151 1.65 -3.09 -6.55
C ALA A 151 0.47 -2.12 -6.35
N ILE A 152 0.58 -1.20 -5.38
CA ILE A 152 -0.50 -0.25 -5.06
C ILE A 152 -0.78 0.68 -6.25
N SER A 153 -2.05 0.76 -6.64
CA SER A 153 -2.60 1.58 -7.73
C SER A 153 -2.16 1.29 -9.17
N THR A 154 -1.23 0.36 -9.44
CA THR A 154 -0.74 0.10 -10.82
C THR A 154 -1.62 -0.86 -11.64
N GLY A 155 -2.63 -1.45 -11.02
CA GLY A 155 -3.67 -2.26 -11.68
C GLY A 155 -4.81 -1.40 -12.23
N VAL A 156 -6.04 -1.70 -11.81
CA VAL A 156 -7.27 -1.01 -12.26
C VAL A 156 -7.29 0.50 -11.97
N TYR A 157 -6.49 0.97 -11.01
CA TYR A 157 -6.36 2.40 -10.67
C TYR A 157 -5.37 3.15 -11.58
N GLY A 158 -4.69 2.47 -12.51
CA GLY A 158 -4.02 3.08 -13.65
C GLY A 158 -2.75 3.88 -13.36
N TYR A 159 -2.16 3.79 -12.17
CA TYR A 159 -0.93 4.50 -11.86
C TYR A 159 0.23 3.97 -12.74
N PRO A 160 0.98 4.82 -13.46
CA PRO A 160 2.11 4.38 -14.26
C PRO A 160 3.17 3.67 -13.40
N SER A 161 3.48 2.41 -13.71
CA SER A 161 4.37 1.55 -12.90
C SER A 161 5.71 2.19 -12.57
N GLY A 162 6.34 2.88 -13.52
CA GLY A 162 7.60 3.59 -13.29
C GLY A 162 7.49 4.68 -12.25
N ALA A 163 6.47 5.55 -12.36
CA ALA A 163 6.25 6.64 -11.41
C ALA A 163 5.80 6.11 -10.04
N ALA A 164 4.99 5.06 -10.00
CA ALA A 164 4.58 4.41 -8.74
C ALA A 164 5.79 3.81 -8.00
N ALA A 165 6.67 3.11 -8.72
CA ALA A 165 7.88 2.53 -8.14
C ALA A 165 8.83 3.61 -7.58
N GLU A 166 9.02 4.72 -8.29
CA GLU A 166 9.83 5.84 -7.81
C GLU A 166 9.25 6.46 -6.53
N ALA A 167 7.94 6.73 -6.50
CA ALA A 167 7.26 7.26 -5.32
C ALA A 167 7.36 6.30 -4.11
N ALA A 168 7.12 5.02 -4.34
CA ALA A 168 7.22 3.97 -3.32
C ALA A 168 8.64 3.86 -2.75
N LEU A 169 9.64 3.70 -3.61
CA LEU A 169 11.04 3.53 -3.20
C LEU A 169 11.57 4.76 -2.47
N SER A 170 11.18 5.96 -2.91
CA SER A 170 11.54 7.20 -2.21
C SER A 170 10.96 7.23 -0.80
N GLU A 171 9.65 7.01 -0.63
CA GLU A 171 9.00 7.02 0.68
C GLU A 171 9.54 5.93 1.60
N VAL A 172 9.76 4.72 1.09
CA VAL A 172 10.36 3.63 1.89
C VAL A 172 11.77 3.99 2.33
N ARG A 173 12.60 4.58 1.45
CA ARG A 173 13.94 5.02 1.84
C ARG A 173 13.88 6.08 2.93
N ASP A 174 13.04 7.11 2.74
CA ASP A 174 12.86 8.20 3.69
C ASP A 174 12.43 7.67 5.07
N PHE A 175 11.49 6.73 5.11
CA PHE A 175 11.06 6.11 6.36
C PHE A 175 12.19 5.29 7.01
N LEU A 176 12.96 4.52 6.23
CA LEU A 176 13.99 3.62 6.76
C LEU A 176 15.20 4.34 7.37
N ILE A 177 15.46 5.59 6.97
CA ILE A 177 16.53 6.40 7.58
C ILE A 177 16.10 7.04 8.91
N GLU A 178 14.80 7.07 9.21
CA GLU A 178 14.27 7.54 10.50
C GLU A 178 14.41 6.49 11.62
N GLU A 179 14.33 6.92 12.88
CA GLU A 179 14.44 6.02 14.05
C GLU A 179 13.36 4.93 14.08
N GLN A 180 12.16 5.23 13.56
CA GLN A 180 11.09 4.25 13.46
C GLN A 180 11.43 3.16 12.43
N GLY A 181 11.98 3.54 11.28
CA GLY A 181 12.39 2.62 10.22
C GLY A 181 13.51 1.68 10.63
N LYS A 182 14.37 2.05 11.59
CA LYS A 182 15.38 1.14 12.14
C LYS A 182 14.79 -0.11 12.77
N LYS A 183 13.53 -0.09 13.21
CA LYS A 183 12.84 -1.23 13.84
C LYS A 183 12.42 -2.32 12.86
N LEU A 184 12.38 -2.03 11.56
CA LEU A 184 12.08 -3.00 10.50
C LEU A 184 13.36 -3.70 10.04
N ASP A 185 13.28 -5.02 9.88
CA ASP A 185 14.36 -5.87 9.39
C ASP A 185 14.25 -6.15 7.88
N ARG A 186 13.01 -6.13 7.34
CA ARG A 186 12.78 -6.28 5.90
C ARG A 186 11.57 -5.52 5.38
N VAL A 187 11.74 -4.83 4.25
CA VAL A 187 10.67 -4.30 3.40
C VAL A 187 10.77 -4.99 2.04
N ILE A 188 9.68 -5.65 1.63
CA ILE A 188 9.63 -6.47 0.42
C ILE A 188 8.67 -5.81 -0.57
N PHE A 189 9.12 -5.58 -1.79
CA PHE A 189 8.26 -5.26 -2.91
C PHE A 189 7.91 -6.56 -3.63
N CYS A 190 6.70 -7.08 -3.42
CA CYS A 190 6.22 -8.31 -4.01
C CYS A 190 5.33 -7.99 -5.21
N GLN A 191 5.94 -8.03 -6.40
CA GLN A 191 5.26 -7.69 -7.64
C GLN A 191 4.70 -8.94 -8.31
N PHE A 192 3.67 -8.77 -9.13
CA PHE A 192 3.08 -9.88 -9.88
C PHE A 192 3.29 -9.72 -11.39
N GLU A 193 2.93 -8.54 -11.90
CA GLU A 193 3.05 -8.20 -13.30
C GLU A 193 4.49 -7.85 -13.70
N SER A 194 4.91 -8.31 -14.88
CA SER A 194 6.26 -8.02 -15.40
C SER A 194 6.53 -6.52 -15.55
N LYS A 195 5.50 -5.71 -15.86
CA LYS A 195 5.64 -4.25 -15.96
C LYS A 195 6.07 -3.61 -14.64
N ASP A 196 5.57 -4.13 -13.52
CA ASP A 196 5.87 -3.61 -12.19
C ASP A 196 7.23 -4.14 -11.72
N VAL A 197 7.53 -5.44 -11.93
CA VAL A 197 8.86 -6.00 -11.68
C VAL A 197 9.94 -5.18 -12.38
N ASN A 198 9.80 -4.94 -13.69
CA ASN A 198 10.75 -4.17 -14.48
C ASN A 198 10.87 -2.71 -14.00
N ALA A 199 9.77 -2.10 -13.57
CA ALA A 199 9.78 -0.75 -13.02
C ALA A 199 10.58 -0.67 -11.72
N TYR A 200 10.38 -1.64 -10.82
CA TYR A 200 11.13 -1.72 -9.56
C TYR A 200 12.61 -2.04 -9.79
N GLU A 201 12.95 -3.04 -10.62
CA GLU A 201 14.35 -3.38 -10.93
C GLU A 201 15.12 -2.21 -11.55
N LYS A 202 14.45 -1.40 -12.39
CA LYS A 202 15.03 -0.18 -12.97
C LYS A 202 15.21 0.95 -11.95
N SER A 203 14.29 1.08 -10.99
CA SER A 203 14.26 2.21 -10.05
C SER A 203 15.02 1.96 -8.76
N ILE A 204 15.09 0.71 -8.27
CA ILE A 204 15.80 0.34 -7.03
C ILE A 204 17.23 0.90 -7.01
N PRO A 205 18.07 0.77 -8.06
CA PRO A 205 19.43 1.30 -8.03
C PRO A 205 19.54 2.83 -7.86
N LYS A 206 18.47 3.58 -8.11
CA LYS A 206 18.43 5.03 -7.85
C LYS A 206 18.23 5.35 -6.37
N TYR A 207 17.46 4.53 -5.66
CA TYR A 207 17.08 4.76 -4.25
C TYR A 207 17.83 3.86 -3.27
N PHE A 208 18.41 2.76 -3.73
CA PHE A 208 19.20 1.82 -2.93
C PHE A 208 20.43 1.43 -3.74
N PRO A 209 21.31 2.40 -4.11
CA PRO A 209 22.46 2.12 -4.95
C PRO A 209 23.41 1.12 -4.27
N PRO A 210 24.09 0.27 -5.05
CA PRO A 210 25.00 -0.72 -4.49
C PRO A 210 26.19 -0.06 -3.79
N THR A 211 26.66 -0.67 -2.71
CA THR A 211 27.94 -0.31 -2.09
C THR A 211 29.11 -1.06 -2.76
N GLU A 212 30.35 -0.73 -2.40
CA GLU A 212 31.51 -1.52 -2.80
C GLU A 212 31.41 -2.99 -2.36
N ALA A 213 30.80 -3.27 -1.20
CA ALA A 213 30.61 -4.62 -0.70
C ALA A 213 29.51 -5.39 -1.45
N ASP A 214 28.56 -4.69 -2.08
CA ASP A 214 27.56 -5.29 -2.97
C ASP A 214 28.14 -5.65 -4.33
N LEU A 215 29.21 -4.96 -4.75
CA LEU A 215 29.86 -5.15 -6.06
C LEU A 215 31.13 -6.00 -5.99
N SER A 216 31.69 -6.21 -4.80
CA SER A 216 32.85 -7.07 -4.65
C SER A 216 32.46 -8.52 -4.95
N SER A 217 33.16 -9.13 -5.92
CA SER A 217 33.10 -10.58 -6.08
C SER A 217 33.70 -11.21 -4.82
N TYR A 218 33.02 -12.18 -4.22
CA TYR A 218 33.58 -12.96 -3.13
C TYR A 218 34.98 -13.43 -3.54
N GLY A 219 36.01 -13.02 -2.80
CA GLY A 219 37.36 -13.55 -2.98
C GLY A 219 37.33 -15.05 -2.69
N GLY A 220 37.13 -15.87 -3.72
CA GLY A 220 37.23 -17.34 -3.64
C GLY A 220 35.99 -18.18 -3.95
N SER A 221 34.86 -17.62 -4.41
CA SER A 221 33.71 -18.46 -4.82
C SER A 221 33.80 -18.82 -6.31
N THR A 222 33.92 -20.09 -6.63
CA THR A 222 33.79 -20.64 -8.00
C THR A 222 32.38 -20.40 -8.54
N GLU A 223 32.20 -20.37 -9.87
CA GLU A 223 30.89 -20.21 -10.55
C GLU A 223 29.79 -21.11 -9.97
N SER A 224 30.18 -22.31 -9.51
CA SER A 224 29.34 -23.30 -8.82
C SER A 224 28.61 -22.76 -7.56
N GLN A 225 29.22 -21.86 -6.78
CA GLN A 225 28.57 -21.32 -5.58
C GLN A 225 27.58 -20.20 -5.90
N SER A 226 27.91 -19.31 -6.85
CA SER A 226 26.96 -18.31 -7.35
C SER A 226 25.77 -18.95 -8.06
N GLU A 227 25.99 -20.05 -8.78
CA GLU A 227 24.93 -20.87 -9.36
C GLU A 227 24.09 -21.54 -8.27
N SER A 228 24.70 -22.04 -7.19
CA SER A 228 23.95 -22.64 -6.08
C SER A 228 23.08 -21.64 -5.31
N LEU A 229 23.54 -20.40 -5.09
CA LEU A 229 22.74 -19.35 -4.45
C LEU A 229 21.68 -18.78 -5.41
N ALA A 230 21.98 -18.68 -6.71
CA ALA A 230 21.00 -18.25 -7.70
C ALA A 230 19.93 -19.31 -7.96
N ALA A 231 20.26 -20.60 -7.89
CA ALA A 231 19.34 -21.72 -7.99
C ALA A 231 18.44 -21.87 -6.75
N ALA A 232 18.83 -21.26 -5.63
CA ALA A 232 18.02 -21.20 -4.41
C ALA A 232 16.98 -20.05 -4.42
N LEU A 233 16.97 -19.21 -5.45
CA LEU A 233 15.95 -18.18 -5.59
C LEU A 233 14.62 -18.81 -6.00
N PRO A 234 13.50 -18.38 -5.41
CA PRO A 234 12.19 -18.90 -5.77
C PRO A 234 11.85 -18.57 -7.22
N ASP A 235 11.34 -19.56 -7.95
CA ASP A 235 10.86 -19.37 -9.31
C ASP A 235 9.67 -18.39 -9.34
N PRO A 236 9.61 -17.51 -10.35
CA PRO A 236 8.45 -16.65 -10.53
C PRO A 236 7.20 -17.49 -10.82
N PRO A 237 6.01 -17.11 -10.29
CA PRO A 237 4.78 -17.81 -10.57
C PRO A 237 4.46 -17.78 -12.07
N THR A 238 4.09 -18.93 -12.63
CA THR A 238 3.84 -19.14 -14.06
C THR A 238 2.38 -18.89 -14.46
N THR A 239 1.48 -18.63 -13.52
CA THR A 239 0.04 -18.46 -13.78
C THR A 239 -0.55 -17.28 -13.02
N GLU A 240 -1.35 -16.46 -13.70
CA GLU A 240 -2.27 -15.49 -13.10
C GLU A 240 -3.24 -16.20 -12.15
N PRO A 241 -3.69 -15.57 -11.04
CA PRO A 241 -4.76 -16.11 -10.21
C PRO A 241 -6.02 -16.25 -11.06
N LEU A 242 -6.34 -17.48 -11.46
CA LEU A 242 -7.53 -17.78 -12.26
C LEU A 242 -8.79 -17.38 -11.50
N GLU A 243 -9.63 -16.55 -12.11
CA GLU A 243 -11.01 -16.32 -11.67
C GLU A 243 -11.88 -17.51 -12.11
N PRO A 244 -12.56 -18.23 -11.20
CA PRO A 244 -13.56 -19.23 -11.59
C PRO A 244 -14.84 -18.53 -12.02
N GLY A 245 -15.17 -18.53 -13.33
CA GLY A 245 -16.53 -18.17 -13.78
C GLY A 245 -16.72 -17.47 -15.12
N GLN A 246 -15.68 -17.09 -15.87
CA GLN A 246 -15.87 -16.52 -17.21
C GLN A 246 -15.97 -17.59 -18.31
N PRO A 247 -16.99 -17.57 -19.19
CA PRO A 247 -17.08 -18.52 -20.30
C PRO A 247 -15.99 -18.23 -21.35
N MET A 248 -15.37 -19.30 -21.87
CA MET A 248 -14.33 -19.23 -22.90
C MET A 248 -14.89 -18.61 -24.19
N ALA A 249 -14.32 -17.50 -24.65
CA ALA A 249 -14.56 -16.98 -25.98
C ALA A 249 -14.01 -17.96 -27.03
N LYS A 250 -14.91 -18.64 -27.76
CA LYS A 250 -14.58 -19.44 -28.93
C LYS A 250 -13.93 -18.54 -30.00
N LYS A 251 -12.77 -18.97 -30.49
CA LYS A 251 -12.17 -18.42 -31.73
C LYS A 251 -13.16 -18.55 -32.88
N LEU A 252 -13.58 -17.42 -33.45
CA LEU A 252 -14.18 -17.35 -34.78
C LEU A 252 -13.35 -16.40 -35.64
N LYS A 253 -13.00 -16.90 -36.83
CA LYS A 253 -12.29 -16.19 -37.89
C LYS A 253 -13.35 -15.60 -38.85
N VAL A 254 -12.96 -14.50 -39.50
CA VAL A 254 -13.42 -13.98 -40.82
C VAL A 254 -14.32 -12.72 -40.82
N GLU A 255 -13.68 -11.64 -41.31
CA GLU A 255 -14.12 -10.59 -42.26
C GLU A 255 -15.31 -9.65 -42.02
N THR A 256 -15.22 -8.56 -42.77
CA THR A 256 -15.81 -7.22 -42.72
C THR A 256 -17.34 -7.12 -42.90
N ASN A 257 -17.84 -6.03 -42.30
CA ASN A 257 -18.91 -5.10 -42.70
C ASN A 257 -20.26 -5.08 -41.95
N THR A 258 -20.69 -3.82 -41.77
CA THR A 258 -22.03 -3.25 -41.50
C THR A 258 -22.67 -3.36 -40.11
N LYS A 259 -22.64 -2.21 -39.42
CA LYS A 259 -23.70 -1.42 -38.76
C LYS A 259 -24.94 -2.08 -38.11
N ASP A 260 -25.18 -1.54 -36.91
CA ASP A 260 -26.43 -1.26 -36.19
C ASP A 260 -26.95 -2.29 -35.16
N ASP A 261 -27.16 -1.71 -33.97
CA ASP A 261 -27.99 -2.07 -32.80
C ASP A 261 -27.56 -3.20 -31.85
N ILE A 262 -27.15 -2.81 -30.63
CA ILE A 262 -27.82 -3.11 -29.35
C ILE A 262 -27.22 -2.22 -28.25
N ASP A 263 -28.11 -1.44 -27.64
CA ASP A 263 -27.92 -0.53 -26.52
C ASP A 263 -27.78 -1.22 -25.15
N GLU A 264 -27.12 -0.50 -24.24
CA GLU A 264 -27.40 -0.37 -22.80
C GLU A 264 -27.37 -1.62 -21.87
N ASP A 265 -26.30 -1.76 -21.07
CA ASP A 265 -26.37 -1.79 -19.58
C ASP A 265 -24.95 -1.84 -18.94
N TRP A 266 -24.34 -0.68 -18.64
CA TRP A 266 -23.17 -0.60 -17.72
C TRP A 266 -23.06 0.74 -16.96
N GLU A 267 -23.89 1.74 -17.22
CA GLU A 267 -23.84 3.01 -16.48
C GLU A 267 -24.72 3.01 -15.23
N LYS A 268 -24.37 2.24 -14.19
CA LYS A 268 -24.99 2.42 -12.85
C LYS A 268 -24.06 2.37 -11.63
N VAL A 269 -22.75 2.32 -11.79
CA VAL A 269 -21.82 2.30 -10.62
C VAL A 269 -21.00 3.59 -10.47
N ALA A 270 -21.10 4.54 -11.41
CA ALA A 270 -20.27 5.76 -11.41
C ALA A 270 -20.97 7.04 -10.88
N LYS A 271 -22.19 6.97 -10.35
CA LYS A 271 -22.99 8.15 -9.94
C LYS A 271 -23.31 8.25 -8.45
N VAL A 272 -22.47 7.68 -7.58
CA VAL A 272 -22.70 7.76 -6.11
C VAL A 272 -21.71 8.71 -5.40
N ASP A 273 -20.62 9.14 -6.04
CA ASP A 273 -19.59 9.97 -5.38
C ASP A 273 -19.70 11.49 -5.65
N GLU A 274 -20.74 11.99 -6.32
CA GLU A 274 -20.86 13.42 -6.72
C GLU A 274 -22.06 14.19 -6.14
N LEU A 275 -22.81 13.64 -5.18
CA LEU A 275 -23.98 14.34 -4.60
C LEU A 275 -24.04 14.25 -3.07
N GLU A 276 -23.03 14.78 -2.37
CA GLU A 276 -23.14 15.14 -0.94
C GLU A 276 -22.52 16.51 -0.62
N THR A 277 -22.81 17.51 -1.45
CA THR A 277 -22.71 18.92 -1.04
C THR A 277 -23.94 19.65 -1.52
N GLU A 278 -24.98 19.65 -0.69
CA GLU A 278 -26.01 20.70 -0.52
C GLU A 278 -27.29 20.07 0.07
N ARG A 279 -27.51 20.24 1.37
CA ARG A 279 -28.79 20.61 2.01
C ARG A 279 -28.77 20.32 3.51
N ASP A 280 -28.75 21.40 4.28
CA ASP A 280 -29.37 21.65 5.60
C ASP A 280 -29.30 23.20 5.70
N ASP A 281 -30.34 24.02 5.83
CA ASP A 281 -31.47 24.00 6.73
C ASP A 281 -32.59 24.94 6.22
N ILE A 282 -33.86 24.49 6.24
CA ILE A 282 -35.03 25.36 6.48
C ILE A 282 -36.06 24.60 7.33
N THR A 283 -36.17 24.98 8.60
CA THR A 283 -37.39 25.07 9.43
C THR A 283 -37.07 26.12 10.49
N GLY A 284 -37.88 27.07 10.93
CA GLY A 284 -39.29 27.40 10.80
C GLY A 284 -39.56 28.45 11.90
N ALA A 285 -40.31 29.49 11.54
CA ALA A 285 -40.87 30.61 12.31
C ALA A 285 -40.79 30.60 13.86
N THR A 286 -40.50 31.77 14.47
CA THR A 286 -41.44 32.52 15.33
C THR A 286 -40.96 33.94 15.68
N SER A 287 -41.96 34.82 15.87
CA SER A 287 -42.04 36.08 16.65
C SER A 287 -41.37 37.37 16.13
N GLU A 288 -42.25 38.31 15.78
CA GLU A 288 -42.07 39.77 15.86
C GLU A 288 -41.57 40.20 17.24
N GLU A 289 -40.67 41.18 17.29
CA GLU A 289 -40.76 42.32 18.21
C GLU A 289 -39.83 43.47 17.79
N ALA A 290 -40.37 44.69 17.84
CA ALA A 290 -39.71 45.97 17.58
C ALA A 290 -39.03 46.51 18.87
N PRO A 291 -38.25 47.60 18.82
CA PRO A 291 -37.03 47.74 19.63
C PRO A 291 -37.16 48.57 20.92
N LEU A 292 -36.16 48.34 21.79
CA LEU A 292 -35.44 49.27 22.69
C LEU A 292 -36.25 50.31 23.49
N ASP A 293 -36.21 50.17 24.82
CA ASP A 293 -36.21 51.32 25.73
C ASP A 293 -35.14 51.13 26.83
N GLU A 294 -34.29 52.14 26.97
CA GLU A 294 -33.29 52.29 28.01
C GLU A 294 -33.94 52.90 29.24
N THR A 295 -33.66 52.41 30.45
CA THR A 295 -33.45 53.32 31.59
C THR A 295 -32.84 52.64 32.83
N LYS A 296 -31.70 53.22 33.25
CA LYS A 296 -31.26 53.52 34.63
C LYS A 296 -31.13 52.34 35.63
N ALA A 297 -29.92 51.93 35.98
CA ALA A 297 -28.98 52.54 36.93
C ALA A 297 -29.12 52.05 38.39
N THR A 298 -27.94 51.84 39.00
CA THR A 298 -27.59 52.06 40.42
C THR A 298 -27.31 50.81 41.28
N THR A 299 -26.00 50.50 41.38
CA THR A 299 -25.18 50.39 42.61
C THR A 299 -25.57 49.45 43.76
N ALA A 300 -24.68 48.51 44.09
CA ALA A 300 -24.04 48.28 45.41
C ALA A 300 -23.18 47.00 45.34
N LYS A 301 -21.85 47.02 45.44
CA LYS A 301 -20.99 47.05 46.64
C LYS A 301 -21.32 45.99 47.72
N GLY A 302 -20.31 45.17 48.04
CA GLY A 302 -20.25 44.21 49.15
C GLY A 302 -19.67 42.87 48.66
N GLU A 303 -18.36 42.69 48.52
CA GLU A 303 -17.43 42.31 49.61
C GLU A 303 -18.08 41.37 50.64
N VAL A 304 -17.77 40.07 50.58
CA VAL A 304 -17.31 39.31 51.76
C VAL A 304 -16.36 38.21 51.29
N GLU A 305 -15.13 38.30 51.77
CA GLU A 305 -14.09 37.28 51.71
C GLU A 305 -14.45 36.04 52.57
N ASN A 306 -13.73 34.97 52.25
CA ASN A 306 -12.92 34.19 53.19
C ASN A 306 -13.36 32.79 53.62
N MET A 307 -12.34 31.93 53.53
CA MET A 307 -12.03 30.75 54.35
C MET A 307 -12.94 29.53 54.18
N LEU A 308 -12.44 28.30 54.11
CA LEU A 308 -11.09 27.73 54.12
C LEU A 308 -11.27 26.24 53.80
N ALA A 309 -10.23 25.64 53.26
CA ALA A 309 -10.05 24.20 53.21
C ALA A 309 -10.06 23.56 54.62
N LYS A 310 -10.63 22.35 54.76
CA LYS A 310 -9.93 21.13 55.20
C LYS A 310 -10.86 19.95 55.51
N ASP A 311 -10.35 18.78 55.11
CA ASP A 311 -10.51 17.44 55.71
C ASP A 311 -11.86 16.69 55.57
N TRP A 312 -11.98 15.87 54.51
CA TRP A 312 -12.13 14.41 54.57
C TRP A 312 -11.78 13.79 53.20
#